data_AF-A0A7S4KHF5-F1
#
_entry.id   AF-A0A7S4KHF5-F1
#
_cell.length_a   1.000
_cell.length_b   1.000
_cell.length_c   1.000
_cell.angle_alpha   90.00
_cell.angle_beta   90.00
_cell.angle_gamma   90.00
#
_symmetry.space_group_name_H-M   'P 1'
#
loop_
_entity.id
_entity.type
_entity.pdbx_description
1 polymer ?
#
loop_
_entity_poly.entity_id
_entity_poly.type
_entity_poly.pdbx_seq_one_letter_code
_entity_poly.pdbx_strand_id
1 'polypeptide(L)'
;MSSRVGGSSSGGPFSLTKFGKFARYTATPSEKEYMRMSNQKYIIEDTKRQKMYTLCRKCGNIRMTVNLDKVPSARIGLWGTCVNGLDYRHHSWVQIRSHEYQELKNLELRERLNHFIFDLQE
;
A
#
# COMPACT_ATOMS: atom_id res chain seq x y z
N MET A 1 42.19 12.96 -0.14
CA MET A 1 41.26 13.31 -1.23
C MET A 1 39.84 13.21 -0.68
N SER A 2 39.15 14.34 -0.56
CA SER A 2 37.87 14.46 0.13
C SER A 2 36.72 14.23 -0.85
N SER A 3 36.05 13.08 -0.78
CA SER A 3 34.89 12.77 -1.62
C SER A 3 33.67 13.56 -1.16
N ARG A 4 33.54 14.82 -1.60
CA ARG A 4 32.26 15.53 -1.53
C ARG A 4 31.35 15.02 -2.66
N VAL A 5 30.70 13.88 -2.44
CA VAL A 5 29.58 13.44 -3.28
C VAL A 5 28.43 13.06 -2.37
N GLY A 6 27.49 13.97 -2.20
CA GLY A 6 26.33 13.77 -1.35
C GLY A 6 25.35 14.95 -1.39
N GLY A 7 25.29 15.64 -2.54
CA GLY A 7 24.31 16.70 -2.78
C GLY A 7 23.03 16.10 -3.37
N SER A 8 21.95 16.15 -2.59
CA SER A 8 20.54 16.15 -2.97
C SER A 8 20.03 15.11 -3.98
N SER A 9 19.12 14.27 -3.48
CA SER A 9 18.06 13.47 -4.16
C SER A 9 18.31 12.01 -4.51
N SER A 10 19.53 11.55 -4.79
CA SER A 10 19.78 10.11 -5.02
C SER A 10 21.15 9.68 -4.52
N GLY A 11 21.19 8.81 -3.50
CA GLY A 11 22.45 8.22 -2.99
C GLY A 11 23.02 8.85 -1.72
N GLY A 12 22.36 9.85 -1.13
CA GLY A 12 22.75 10.41 0.17
C GLY A 12 22.76 9.39 1.33
N PRO A 13 23.34 9.73 2.49
CA PRO A 13 23.46 8.80 3.61
C PRO A 13 22.09 8.27 4.08
N PHE A 14 21.05 9.11 4.05
CA PHE A 14 19.68 8.77 4.46
C PHE A 14 18.75 8.29 3.33
N SER A 15 19.29 8.06 2.12
CA SER A 15 18.51 7.59 0.98
C SER A 15 18.21 6.09 1.10
N LEU A 16 17.08 5.74 1.70
CA LEU A 16 16.70 4.33 1.94
C LEU A 16 16.36 3.55 0.66
N THR A 17 16.10 4.23 -0.46
CA THR A 17 15.81 3.60 -1.76
C THR A 17 17.06 3.28 -2.57
N LYS A 18 18.26 3.69 -2.12
CA LYS A 18 19.51 3.47 -2.87
C LYS A 18 19.93 2.00 -2.95
N PHE A 19 19.39 1.16 -2.07
CA PHE A 19 19.72 -0.26 -1.96
C PHE A 19 19.01 -1.15 -2.98
N GLY A 20 18.12 -0.59 -3.80
CA GLY A 20 17.42 -1.31 -4.85
C GLY A 20 15.91 -1.40 -4.63
N LYS A 21 15.26 -2.21 -5.46
CA LYS A 21 13.81 -2.43 -5.47
C LYS A 21 13.49 -3.79 -4.87
N PHE A 22 12.31 -3.92 -4.26
CA PHE A 22 11.83 -5.23 -3.80
C PHE A 22 11.50 -6.14 -4.98
N ALA A 23 11.82 -7.42 -4.85
CA ALA A 23 11.35 -8.45 -5.77
C ALA A 23 9.83 -8.58 -5.67
N ARG A 24 9.17 -8.80 -6.81
CA ARG A 24 7.73 -9.10 -6.84
C ARG A 24 7.56 -10.58 -6.53
N TYR A 25 6.86 -10.87 -5.45
CA TYR A 25 6.57 -12.22 -4.99
C TYR A 25 5.07 -12.49 -5.08
N THR A 26 4.71 -13.64 -5.67
CA THR A 26 3.34 -14.13 -5.74
C THR A 26 3.10 -15.11 -4.59
N ALA A 27 2.60 -14.58 -3.46
CA ALA A 27 2.20 -15.39 -2.31
C ALA A 27 0.95 -16.23 -2.62
N THR A 28 0.91 -17.45 -2.08
CA THR A 28 -0.29 -18.29 -2.06
C THR A 28 -1.41 -17.64 -1.22
N PRO A 29 -2.68 -18.02 -1.41
CA PRO A 29 -3.79 -17.47 -0.61
C PRO A 29 -3.60 -17.63 0.91
N SER A 30 -3.07 -18.77 1.36
CA SER A 30 -2.80 -19.04 2.79
C SER A 30 -1.69 -18.15 3.34
N GLU A 31 -0.58 -17.98 2.62
CA GLU A 31 0.50 -17.08 3.01
C GLU A 31 0.03 -15.62 3.07
N LYS A 32 -0.79 -15.19 2.10
CA LYS A 32 -1.41 -13.86 2.11
C LYS A 32 -2.25 -13.68 3.37
N GLU A 33 -3.06 -14.67 3.74
CA GLU A 33 -3.93 -14.59 4.92
C GLU A 33 -3.12 -14.51 6.22
N TYR A 34 -2.06 -15.31 6.34
CA TYR A 34 -1.17 -15.30 7.49
C TYR A 34 -0.43 -13.97 7.64
N MET A 35 0.09 -13.41 6.54
CA MET A 35 0.89 -12.18 6.54
C MET A 35 0.05 -10.89 6.58
N ARG A 36 -1.27 -10.98 6.55
CA ARG A 36 -2.15 -9.80 6.56
C ARG A 36 -2.04 -9.05 7.89
N MET A 37 -1.79 -7.74 7.78
CA MET A 37 -1.78 -6.83 8.92
C MET A 37 -3.11 -6.82 9.68
N SER A 38 -4.25 -6.96 8.99
CA SER A 38 -5.58 -7.02 9.62
C SER A 38 -5.78 -8.21 10.54
N ASN A 39 -5.01 -9.27 10.37
CA ASN A 39 -5.14 -10.52 11.11
C ASN A 39 -4.15 -10.61 12.28
N GLN A 40 -3.27 -9.63 12.43
CA GLN A 40 -2.30 -9.60 13.51
C GLN A 40 -2.98 -9.23 14.82
N LYS A 41 -2.74 -10.02 15.88
CA LYS A 41 -3.38 -9.85 17.20
C LYS A 41 -3.32 -8.41 17.72
N TYR A 42 -2.16 -7.76 17.63
CA TYR A 42 -1.95 -6.39 18.09
C TYR A 42 -2.67 -5.31 17.26
N ILE A 43 -3.12 -5.62 16.03
CA ILE A 43 -3.98 -4.74 15.22
C ILE A 43 -5.46 -5.02 15.49
N ILE A 44 -5.82 -6.28 15.78
CA ILE A 44 -7.19 -6.67 16.12
C ILE A 44 -7.60 -6.03 17.45
N GLU A 45 -6.74 -6.13 18.47
CA GLU A 45 -6.98 -5.57 19.82
C GLU A 45 -6.89 -4.05 19.86
N ASP A 46 -6.34 -3.43 18.81
CA ASP A 46 -6.20 -1.99 18.71
C ASP A 46 -7.47 -1.33 18.15
N THR A 47 -8.23 -0.76 19.07
CA THR A 47 -9.45 0.01 18.82
C THR A 47 -9.24 1.52 18.84
N LYS A 48 -8.03 1.99 19.21
CA LYS A 48 -7.77 3.41 19.47
C LYS A 48 -7.19 4.14 18.28
N ARG A 49 -6.39 3.46 17.44
CA ARG A 49 -5.75 4.09 16.27
C ARG A 49 -6.69 4.05 15.08
N GLN A 50 -6.73 5.14 14.31
CA GLN A 50 -7.55 5.23 13.11
C GLN A 50 -7.08 4.20 12.07
N LYS A 51 -8.04 3.49 11.46
CA LYS A 51 -7.81 2.58 10.33
C LYS A 51 -8.43 3.18 9.09
N MET A 52 -7.60 3.46 8.09
CA MET A 52 -8.04 3.95 6.77
C MET A 52 -7.90 2.84 5.75
N TYR A 53 -8.98 2.57 5.02
CA TYR A 53 -9.02 1.58 3.95
C TYR A 53 -9.12 2.33 2.63
N THR A 54 -8.26 1.99 1.68
CA THR A 54 -8.25 2.65 0.37
C THR A 54 -8.05 1.65 -0.76
N LEU A 55 -8.67 1.93 -1.90
CA LEU A 55 -8.55 1.21 -3.15
C LEU A 55 -7.96 2.15 -4.22
N CYS A 56 -7.02 1.65 -5.03
CA CYS A 56 -6.52 2.39 -6.19
C CYS A 56 -7.38 2.08 -7.41
N ARG A 57 -8.06 3.08 -7.95
CA ARG A 57 -8.94 2.96 -9.13
C ARG A 57 -8.23 2.61 -10.43
N LYS A 58 -6.90 2.80 -10.48
CA LYS A 58 -6.13 2.50 -11.69
C LYS A 58 -5.60 1.07 -11.73
N CYS A 59 -5.14 0.55 -10.58
CA CYS A 59 -4.42 -0.72 -10.53
C CYS A 59 -5.08 -1.79 -9.65
N GLY A 60 -6.20 -1.50 -8.98
CA GLY A 60 -6.93 -2.47 -8.16
C GLY A 60 -6.26 -2.83 -6.82
N ASN A 61 -5.13 -2.19 -6.49
CA ASN A 61 -4.48 -2.41 -5.20
C ASN A 61 -5.37 -1.86 -4.09
N ILE A 62 -5.55 -2.62 -3.03
CA ILE A 62 -6.15 -2.14 -1.78
C ILE A 62 -5.07 -2.03 -0.71
N ARG A 63 -5.25 -1.12 0.24
CA ARG A 63 -4.40 -1.02 1.42
C ARG A 63 -5.21 -0.59 2.64
N MET A 64 -4.80 -1.13 3.78
CA MET A 64 -5.17 -0.64 5.09
C MET A 64 -3.98 0.14 5.65
N THR A 65 -4.20 1.37 6.13
CA THR A 65 -3.18 2.15 6.85
C THR A 65 -3.70 2.44 8.25
N VAL A 66 -2.86 2.22 9.25
CA VAL A 66 -3.20 2.43 10.66
C VAL A 66 -2.40 3.61 11.19
N ASN A 67 -3.05 4.50 11.95
CA ASN A 67 -2.41 5.62 12.67
C ASN A 67 -1.76 6.70 11.78
N LEU A 68 -2.29 6.89 10.57
CA LEU A 68 -1.76 7.90 9.63
C LEU A 68 -2.05 9.34 10.10
N ASP A 69 -3.12 9.53 10.87
CA ASP A 69 -3.50 10.78 11.52
C ASP A 69 -2.43 11.30 12.48
N LYS A 70 -1.75 10.40 13.19
CA LYS A 70 -0.69 10.76 14.15
C LYS A 70 0.71 10.75 13.55
N VAL A 71 0.97 9.86 12.58
CA VAL A 71 2.29 9.73 11.94
C VAL A 71 2.15 9.78 10.42
N PRO A 72 1.91 10.98 9.84
CA PRO A 72 1.72 11.16 8.41
C PRO A 72 3.05 11.13 7.65
N SER A 73 3.61 9.94 7.47
CA SER A 73 4.87 9.77 6.72
C SER A 73 4.63 9.66 5.22
N ALA A 74 5.15 10.63 4.46
CA ALA A 74 5.15 10.61 2.99
C ALA A 74 5.94 9.44 2.38
N ARG A 75 6.74 8.71 3.19
CA ARG A 75 7.48 7.52 2.74
C ARG A 75 6.62 6.25 2.71
N ILE A 76 5.44 6.28 3.32
CA ILE A 76 4.52 5.13 3.33
C ILE A 76 4.07 4.84 1.89
N GLY A 77 4.39 3.64 1.41
CA GLY A 77 4.05 3.20 0.05
C GLY A 77 5.05 3.60 -1.03
N LEU A 78 6.22 4.17 -0.70
CA LEU A 78 7.25 4.60 -1.66
C LEU A 78 7.74 3.47 -2.59
N TRP A 79 7.76 2.23 -2.11
CA TRP A 79 8.11 1.04 -2.91
C TRP A 79 6.90 0.41 -3.62
N GLY A 80 5.70 0.95 -3.42
CA GLY A 80 4.52 0.56 -4.17
C GLY A 80 4.69 0.94 -5.64
N THR A 81 4.24 0.04 -6.51
CA THR A 81 4.19 0.31 -7.95
C THR A 81 2.74 0.30 -8.41
N CYS A 82 2.42 1.20 -9.32
CA CYS A 82 1.14 1.33 -9.96
C CYS A 82 1.15 0.60 -11.32
N VAL A 83 0.12 0.87 -12.14
CA VAL A 83 -0.06 0.31 -13.49
C VAL A 83 1.23 0.42 -14.30
N ASN A 84 1.59 -0.63 -15.04
CA ASN A 84 2.78 -0.69 -15.90
C ASN A 84 4.11 -0.39 -15.20
N GLY A 85 4.20 -0.62 -13.88
CA GLY A 85 5.43 -0.37 -13.12
C GLY A 85 5.70 1.10 -12.81
N LEU A 86 4.72 1.98 -13.03
CA LEU A 86 4.79 3.38 -12.60
C LEU A 86 4.95 3.50 -11.08
N ASP A 87 5.46 4.63 -10.62
CA ASP A 87 5.69 4.85 -9.19
C ASP A 87 4.39 4.99 -8.38
N TYR A 88 4.55 5.01 -7.05
CA TYR A 88 3.46 5.15 -6.09
C TYR A 88 2.63 6.44 -6.22
N ARG A 89 3.14 7.49 -6.87
CA ARG A 89 2.40 8.76 -7.05
C ARG A 89 1.31 8.64 -8.10
N HIS A 90 1.36 7.62 -8.95
CA HIS A 90 0.38 7.41 -10.01
C HIS A 90 -0.91 6.75 -9.52
N HIS A 91 -0.94 6.25 -8.28
CA HIS A 91 -2.15 5.71 -7.69
C HIS A 91 -3.24 6.78 -7.57
N SER A 92 -4.46 6.42 -7.93
CA SER A 92 -5.66 7.21 -7.63
C SER A 92 -6.42 6.50 -6.51
N TRP A 93 -6.01 6.79 -5.28
CA TRP A 93 -6.61 6.20 -4.08
C TRP A 93 -7.98 6.82 -3.83
N VAL A 94 -8.97 5.96 -3.60
CA VAL A 94 -10.27 6.33 -3.03
C VAL A 94 -10.43 5.63 -1.69
N GLN A 95 -11.10 6.29 -0.76
CA GLN A 95 -11.42 5.69 0.53
C GLN A 95 -12.59 4.73 0.36
N ILE A 96 -12.48 3.57 1.00
CA ILE A 96 -13.51 2.53 1.03
C ILE A 96 -13.87 2.22 2.49
N ARG A 97 -15.02 1.59 2.70
CA ARG A 97 -15.49 1.16 4.01
C ARG A 97 -14.75 -0.11 4.44
N SER A 98 -14.79 -0.40 5.74
CA SER A 98 -14.13 -1.60 6.27
C SER A 98 -14.72 -2.90 5.73
N HIS A 99 -16.03 -2.96 5.47
CA HIS A 99 -16.65 -4.19 4.94
C HIS A 99 -16.26 -4.43 3.47
N GLU A 100 -16.32 -3.39 2.64
CA GLU A 100 -15.84 -3.41 1.24
C GLU A 100 -14.38 -3.90 1.17
N TYR A 101 -13.52 -3.45 2.09
CA TYR A 101 -12.15 -3.97 2.16
C TYR A 101 -12.09 -5.47 2.43
N GLN A 102 -12.95 -6.01 3.30
CA GLN A 102 -12.98 -7.44 3.62
C GLN A 102 -13.50 -8.30 2.46
N GLU A 103 -14.38 -7.75 1.64
CA GLU A 103 -14.87 -8.41 0.42
C GLU A 103 -13.78 -8.38 -0.67
N LEU A 104 -13.22 -7.20 -0.93
CA LEU A 104 -12.24 -6.98 -2.00
C LEU A 104 -10.89 -7.65 -1.73
N LYS A 105 -10.48 -7.87 -0.47
CA LYS A 105 -9.13 -8.37 -0.15
C LYS A 105 -8.81 -9.73 -0.75
N ASN A 106 -9.82 -10.58 -0.96
CA ASN A 106 -9.64 -11.93 -1.48
C ASN A 106 -9.72 -11.99 -3.01
N LEU A 107 -10.30 -10.97 -3.64
CA LEU A 107 -10.42 -10.86 -5.09
C LEU A 107 -9.08 -10.55 -5.75
N GLU A 108 -8.94 -10.93 -7.02
CA GLU A 108 -7.83 -10.52 -7.86
C GLU A 108 -7.93 -9.04 -8.27
N LEU A 109 -6.83 -8.46 -8.75
CA LEU A 109 -6.78 -7.03 -9.10
C LEU A 109 -7.85 -6.64 -10.14
N ARG A 110 -8.11 -7.49 -11.14
CA ARG A 110 -9.10 -7.22 -12.19
C ARG A 110 -10.53 -7.27 -11.64
N GLU A 111 -10.82 -8.24 -10.78
CA GLU A 111 -12.12 -8.38 -10.14
C GLU A 111 -12.44 -7.19 -9.23
N ARG A 112 -11.44 -6.71 -8.47
CA ARG A 112 -11.61 -5.50 -7.65
C ARG A 112 -11.91 -4.26 -8.49
N LEU A 113 -11.26 -4.13 -9.64
CA LEU A 113 -11.52 -3.01 -10.55
C LEU A 113 -12.92 -3.10 -11.15
N ASN A 114 -13.37 -4.29 -11.54
CA ASN A 114 -14.74 -4.49 -12.01
C ASN A 114 -15.75 -4.14 -10.92
N HIS A 115 -15.59 -4.68 -9.71
CA HIS A 115 -16.45 -4.40 -8.57
C HIS A 115 -16.49 -2.90 -8.23
N PHE A 116 -15.37 -2.18 -8.40
CA PHE A 116 -15.36 -0.74 -8.23
C PHE A 116 -16.11 0.01 -9.33
N ILE A 117 -15.95 -0.40 -10.59
CA ILE A 117 -16.60 0.26 -11.72
C ILE A 117 -18.11 0.08 -11.67
N PHE A 118 -18.58 -1.10 -11.28
CA PHE A 118 -20.00 -1.46 -11.34
C PHE A 118 -20.75 -1.23 -10.02
N ASP A 119 -20.13 -1.45 -8.86
CA ASP A 119 -20.87 -1.54 -7.59
C ASP A 119 -20.56 -0.41 -6.59
N LEU A 120 -19.47 0.34 -6.77
CA LEU A 120 -19.02 1.41 -5.85
C LEU A 120 -19.26 2.83 -6.40
N GLN A 121 -19.95 2.99 -7.53
CA GLN A 121 -20.25 4.29 -8.14
C GLN A 121 -21.68 4.81 -7.86
N GLU A 122 -22.49 4.06 -7.12
CA GLU A 122 -23.79 4.51 -6.58
C GLU A 122 -23.64 5.22 -5.21
#